data_AF-A0A7S0AA69-F1
#
_entry.id   AF-A0A7S0AA69-F1
#
_cell.length_a   1.000
_cell.length_b   1.000
_cell.length_c   1.000
_cell.angle_alpha   90.00
_cell.angle_beta   90.00
_cell.angle_gamma   90.00
#
_symmetry.space_group_name_H-M   'P 1'
#
loop_
_entity.id
_entity.type
_entity.pdbx_description
1 polymer ?
#
loop_
_entity_poly.entity_id
_entity_poly.type
_entity_poly.pdbx_seq_one_letter_code
_entity_poly.pdbx_strand_id
1 'polypeptide(L)'
;ADYLQVSIVLCVLCVVQFAITQYCLLHAAWAKKRFAKLQEHEKVMKAIVAQARDRHQTTLEFVESLEYKTVPKASVLSTVPPVPSNEPVPMSRQNSTASKVSRQSGVLGMLEARWSRQDSPQDQVVSWNYKRETGEAATEGPRITEAQLGVMEHACRQFKQFDKDNSGHLNCTEIQRMLNAYNIYMLKKDIGIAICKFLRDSGMASPKDPMKAQMKLGEFIEFLFDIDDYLIAVPAHFHHPFSQALPPYKRWDLGAQWFFPVIVGVKILIFFAILDTYFNA
;
A
#
# COMPACT_ATOMS: atom_id res chain seq x y z
N ALA A 1 -45.97 5.66 30.58
CA ALA A 1 -45.56 5.58 29.16
C ALA A 1 -46.09 4.28 28.61
N ASP A 2 -46.84 4.32 27.51
CA ASP A 2 -47.49 3.12 26.98
C ASP A 2 -46.45 2.12 26.47
N TYR A 3 -46.66 0.84 26.74
CA TYR A 3 -45.85 -0.28 26.25
C TYR A 3 -45.55 -0.17 24.74
N LEU A 4 -46.50 0.38 23.99
CA LEU A 4 -46.39 0.68 22.57
C LEU A 4 -45.19 1.59 22.24
N GLN A 5 -44.96 2.65 23.02
CA GLN A 5 -43.85 3.60 22.78
C GLN A 5 -42.49 2.93 22.98
N VAL A 6 -42.33 2.14 24.05
CA VAL A 6 -41.08 1.41 24.33
C VAL A 6 -40.78 0.38 23.25
N SER A 7 -41.81 -0.36 22.81
CA SER A 7 -41.67 -1.32 21.71
C SER A 7 -41.27 -0.65 20.39
N ILE A 8 -41.83 0.52 20.06
CA ILE A 8 -41.47 1.27 18.86
C ILE A 8 -40.00 1.71 18.90
N VAL A 9 -39.53 2.25 20.03
CA VAL A 9 -38.14 2.71 20.19
C VAL A 9 -37.16 1.54 20.05
N LEU A 10 -37.44 0.40 20.67
CA LEU A 10 -36.61 -0.81 20.53
C LEU A 10 -36.57 -1.31 19.09
N CYS A 11 -37.71 -1.30 18.40
CA CYS A 11 -37.80 -1.72 17.00
C CYS A 11 -36.94 -0.81 16.09
N VAL A 12 -37.02 0.52 16.26
CA VAL A 12 -36.19 1.47 15.52
C VAL A 12 -34.69 1.25 15.79
N LEU A 13 -34.30 1.05 17.05
CA LEU A 13 -32.91 0.75 17.40
C LEU A 13 -32.41 -0.54 16.75
N CYS A 14 -33.23 -1.59 16.71
CA CYS A 14 -32.91 -2.84 16.03
C CYS A 14 -32.71 -2.65 14.52
N VAL A 15 -33.59 -1.87 13.86
CA VAL A 15 -33.47 -1.58 12.43
C VAL A 15 -32.20 -0.79 12.12
N VAL A 16 -31.88 0.24 12.91
CA VAL A 16 -30.65 1.04 12.73
C VAL A 16 -29.41 0.17 12.93
N GLN A 17 -29.38 -0.67 13.96
CA GLN A 17 -28.26 -1.58 14.23
C GLN A 17 -28.08 -2.59 13.09
N PHE A 18 -29.18 -3.14 12.55
CA PHE A 18 -29.15 -4.05 11.40
C PHE A 18 -28.60 -3.35 10.15
N ALA A 19 -29.05 -2.13 9.86
CA ALA A 19 -28.60 -1.34 8.71
C ALA A 19 -27.07 -1.06 8.76
N ILE A 20 -26.56 -0.67 9.93
CA ILE A 20 -25.11 -0.45 10.13
C ILE A 20 -24.34 -1.75 9.89
N THR A 21 -24.83 -2.87 10.42
CA THR A 21 -24.17 -4.18 10.25
C THR A 21 -24.11 -4.60 8.78
N GLN A 22 -25.23 -4.46 8.04
CA GLN A 22 -25.28 -4.77 6.61
C GLN A 22 -24.35 -3.87 5.79
N TYR A 23 -24.28 -2.58 6.12
CA TYR A 23 -23.37 -1.65 5.47
C TYR A 23 -21.90 -2.07 5.65
N CYS A 24 -21.51 -2.45 6.88
CA CYS A 24 -20.16 -2.94 7.16
C CYS A 24 -19.83 -4.23 6.39
N LEU A 25 -20.76 -5.19 6.31
CA LEU A 25 -20.57 -6.44 5.56
C LEU A 25 -20.40 -6.20 4.05
N LEU A 26 -21.21 -5.30 3.47
CA LEU A 26 -21.10 -4.94 2.05
C LEU A 26 -19.73 -4.33 1.73
N HIS A 27 -19.26 -3.42 2.58
CA HIS A 27 -17.96 -2.78 2.40
C HIS A 27 -16.80 -3.78 2.53
N ALA A 28 -16.91 -4.75 3.44
CA ALA A 28 -15.91 -5.83 3.57
C ALA A 28 -15.85 -6.72 2.32
N ALA A 29 -16.99 -7.06 1.74
CA ALA A 29 -17.05 -7.87 0.51
C ALA A 29 -16.41 -7.14 -0.70
N TRP A 30 -16.64 -5.83 -0.82
CA TRP A 30 -16.02 -5.01 -1.86
C TRP A 30 -14.51 -4.93 -1.73
N ALA A 31 -14.01 -4.76 -0.51
CA ALA A 31 -12.58 -4.80 -0.25
C ALA A 31 -11.98 -6.11 -0.75
N LYS A 32 -12.56 -7.27 -0.37
CA LYS A 32 -12.04 -8.60 -0.75
C LYS A 32 -11.88 -8.79 -2.26
N LYS A 33 -12.83 -8.33 -3.07
CA LYS A 33 -12.72 -8.43 -4.55
C LYS A 33 -11.53 -7.64 -5.09
N ARG A 34 -11.26 -6.46 -4.52
CA ARG A 34 -10.13 -5.62 -4.91
C ARG A 34 -8.80 -6.26 -4.55
N PHE A 35 -8.70 -6.91 -3.38
CA PHE A 35 -7.49 -7.63 -2.97
C PHE A 35 -7.12 -8.78 -3.93
N ALA A 36 -8.11 -9.50 -4.47
CA ALA A 36 -7.85 -10.65 -5.34
C ALA A 36 -7.07 -10.28 -6.62
N LYS A 37 -7.39 -9.14 -7.26
CA LYS A 37 -6.69 -8.67 -8.46
C LYS A 37 -5.21 -8.36 -8.17
N LEU A 38 -4.93 -7.88 -6.97
CA LEU A 38 -3.59 -7.41 -6.58
C LEU A 38 -2.63 -8.57 -6.28
N GLN A 39 -3.17 -9.70 -5.81
CA GLN A 39 -2.40 -10.93 -5.65
C GLN A 39 -1.91 -11.51 -6.98
N GLU A 40 -2.60 -11.25 -8.09
CA GLU A 40 -2.16 -11.69 -9.42
C GLU A 40 -0.91 -10.91 -9.87
N HIS A 41 -0.91 -9.59 -9.70
CA HIS A 41 0.24 -8.74 -10.02
C HIS A 41 1.46 -9.04 -9.13
N GLU A 42 1.24 -9.40 -7.86
CA GLU A 42 2.32 -9.75 -6.93
C GLU A 42 3.12 -10.97 -7.41
N LYS A 43 2.43 -12.01 -7.89
CA LYS A 43 3.07 -13.22 -8.42
C LYS A 43 3.99 -12.91 -9.60
N VAL A 44 3.57 -11.99 -10.48
CA VAL A 44 4.38 -11.57 -11.64
C VAL A 44 5.64 -10.85 -11.17
N MET A 45 5.52 -9.91 -10.22
CA MET A 45 6.70 -9.19 -9.70
C MET A 45 7.69 -10.10 -8.98
N LYS A 46 7.21 -11.03 -8.14
CA LYS A 46 8.08 -11.99 -7.45
C LYS A 46 8.90 -12.84 -8.45
N ALA A 47 8.30 -13.24 -9.57
CA ALA A 47 9.02 -13.97 -10.62
C ALA A 47 10.16 -13.15 -11.26
N ILE A 48 9.96 -11.84 -11.43
CA ILE A 48 10.98 -10.94 -12.01
C ILE A 48 12.14 -10.72 -11.04
N VAL A 49 11.83 -10.54 -9.76
CA VAL A 49 12.85 -10.36 -8.70
C VAL A 49 13.68 -11.63 -8.53
N ALA A 50 13.03 -12.80 -8.52
CA ALA A 50 13.73 -14.09 -8.50
C ALA A 50 14.68 -14.23 -9.71
N GLN A 51 14.22 -13.81 -10.89
CA GLN A 51 15.05 -13.84 -12.10
C GLN A 51 16.23 -12.86 -12.07
N ALA A 52 16.07 -11.69 -11.45
CA ALA A 52 17.18 -10.75 -11.24
C ALA A 52 18.21 -11.32 -10.24
N ARG A 53 17.73 -11.99 -9.18
CA ARG A 53 18.57 -12.63 -8.17
C ARG A 53 19.45 -13.74 -8.77
N ASP A 54 18.89 -14.59 -9.62
CA ASP A 54 19.62 -15.66 -10.33
C ASP A 54 20.77 -15.14 -11.19
N ARG A 55 20.74 -13.85 -11.58
CA ARG A 55 21.75 -13.21 -12.43
C ARG A 55 22.85 -12.51 -11.64
N HIS A 56 22.79 -12.53 -10.30
CA HIS A 56 23.75 -11.86 -9.42
C HIS A 56 23.95 -10.36 -9.72
N GLN A 57 23.00 -9.70 -10.39
CA GLN A 57 23.03 -8.26 -10.59
C GLN A 57 22.24 -7.59 -9.48
N THR A 58 22.79 -6.52 -8.90
CA THR A 58 21.98 -5.70 -7.99
C THR A 58 20.78 -5.16 -8.77
N THR A 59 19.59 -5.14 -8.16
CA THR A 59 18.35 -4.69 -8.83
C THR A 59 18.50 -3.28 -9.42
N LEU A 60 19.30 -2.43 -8.77
CA LEU A 60 19.66 -1.10 -9.26
C LEU A 60 20.59 -1.13 -10.48
N GLU A 61 21.68 -1.90 -10.48
CA GLU A 61 22.55 -2.02 -11.66
C GLU A 61 21.80 -2.68 -12.83
N PHE A 62 20.91 -3.62 -12.54
CA PHE A 62 20.02 -4.19 -13.55
C PHE A 62 19.13 -3.10 -14.16
N VAL A 63 18.48 -2.29 -13.34
CA VAL A 63 17.58 -1.21 -13.80
C VAL A 63 18.34 -0.08 -14.50
N GLU A 64 19.48 0.37 -13.97
CA GLU A 64 20.33 1.37 -14.62
C GLU A 64 20.89 0.84 -15.95
N SER A 65 21.28 -0.43 -16.02
CA SER A 65 21.71 -1.06 -17.27
C SER A 65 20.58 -1.17 -18.31
N LEU A 66 19.32 -1.15 -17.87
CA LEU A 66 18.14 -1.15 -18.72
C LEU A 66 17.80 0.26 -19.20
N GLU A 67 17.82 1.25 -18.31
CA GLU A 67 17.65 2.66 -18.67
C GLU A 67 18.70 3.11 -19.69
N TYR A 68 19.96 2.69 -19.52
CA TYR A 68 21.05 3.04 -20.43
C TYR A 68 20.91 2.40 -21.82
N LYS A 69 20.16 1.30 -21.96
CA LYS A 69 19.86 0.66 -23.25
C LYS A 69 18.60 1.22 -23.93
N THR A 70 17.70 1.86 -23.19
CA THR A 70 16.40 2.31 -23.72
C THR A 70 16.39 3.74 -24.26
N VAL A 71 17.40 4.57 -23.98
CA VAL A 71 17.50 5.90 -24.59
C VAL A 71 18.40 5.84 -25.82
N PRO A 72 17.88 5.71 -27.05
CA PRO A 72 18.68 6.08 -28.21
C PRO A 72 19.06 7.54 -28.01
N LYS A 73 20.37 7.84 -27.98
CA LYS A 73 20.87 9.19 -28.22
C LYS A 73 20.37 9.58 -29.62
N ALA A 74 19.16 10.09 -29.70
CA ALA A 74 18.76 10.96 -30.77
C ALA A 74 19.70 12.15 -30.63
N SER A 75 20.79 12.12 -31.39
CA SER A 75 21.57 13.30 -31.74
C SER A 75 20.60 14.25 -32.43
N VAL A 76 19.87 15.02 -31.63
CA VAL A 76 19.06 16.14 -32.08
C VAL A 76 20.07 17.19 -32.54
N LEU A 77 20.39 17.11 -33.83
CA LEU A 77 20.97 18.22 -34.57
C LEU A 77 19.95 19.36 -34.49
N SER A 78 20.18 20.24 -33.53
CA SER A 78 19.38 21.41 -33.23
C SER A 78 19.51 22.44 -34.35
N THR A 79 18.78 22.24 -35.44
CA THR A 79 18.49 23.30 -36.41
C THR A 79 17.25 24.04 -35.91
N VAL A 80 17.48 25.09 -35.11
CA VAL A 80 16.42 26.00 -34.65
C VAL A 80 16.17 27.05 -35.74
N PRO A 81 15.00 27.07 -36.40
CA PRO A 81 14.56 28.25 -37.13
C PRO A 81 13.98 29.30 -36.15
N PRO A 82 14.13 30.61 -36.44
CA PRO A 82 13.65 31.67 -35.58
C PRO A 82 12.11 31.74 -35.55
N VAL A 83 11.54 31.81 -34.36
CA VAL A 83 10.11 31.97 -34.11
C VAL A 83 9.76 33.46 -34.03
N PRO A 84 8.77 33.96 -34.79
CA PRO A 84 8.27 35.31 -34.67
C PRO A 84 7.26 35.46 -33.52
N SER A 85 7.23 36.67 -32.99
CA SER A 85 6.55 37.14 -31.79
C SER A 85 5.02 37.31 -31.92
N ASN A 86 4.37 37.16 -30.76
CA ASN A 86 3.09 37.76 -30.30
C ASN A 86 1.80 36.97 -30.55
N GLU A 87 1.19 36.50 -29.45
CA GLU A 87 -0.17 36.87 -29.01
C GLU A 87 -0.48 36.35 -27.59
N PRO A 88 -1.22 37.10 -26.73
CA PRO A 88 -1.60 36.68 -25.39
C PRO A 88 -2.98 36.00 -25.35
N VAL A 89 -3.07 34.81 -24.72
CA VAL A 89 -4.32 34.07 -24.49
C VAL A 89 -4.62 34.02 -22.98
N PRO A 90 -5.90 34.19 -22.54
CA PRO A 90 -6.24 34.51 -21.16
C PRO A 90 -6.41 33.28 -20.25
N MET A 91 -6.17 33.50 -18.95
CA MET A 91 -6.35 32.54 -17.86
C MET A 91 -7.83 32.18 -17.66
N SER A 92 -8.13 30.87 -17.61
CA SER A 92 -9.36 30.35 -17.00
C SER A 92 -9.01 29.47 -15.80
N ARG A 93 -9.74 29.70 -14.71
CA ARG A 93 -9.54 29.19 -13.35
C ARG A 93 -10.57 28.10 -13.11
N GLN A 94 -10.15 26.85 -12.92
CA GLN A 94 -11.05 25.77 -12.46
C GLN A 94 -10.64 25.27 -11.07
N ASN A 95 -11.60 25.37 -10.16
CA ASN A 95 -11.58 24.79 -8.82
C ASN A 95 -11.79 23.27 -8.93
N SER A 96 -11.01 22.49 -8.19
CA SER A 96 -11.27 21.06 -7.98
C SER A 96 -11.56 20.77 -6.51
N THR A 97 -12.76 20.21 -6.29
CA THR A 97 -13.25 19.70 -5.02
C THR A 97 -12.63 18.33 -4.73
N ALA A 98 -12.14 18.17 -3.50
CA ALA A 98 -11.47 16.96 -3.04
C ALA A 98 -12.48 15.83 -2.75
N SER A 99 -12.31 14.68 -3.40
CA SER A 99 -13.05 13.45 -3.09
C SER A 99 -12.13 12.43 -2.41
N LYS A 100 -12.49 12.06 -1.17
CA LYS A 100 -11.80 11.10 -0.29
C LYS A 100 -12.00 9.68 -0.83
N VAL A 101 -10.90 9.00 -1.17
CA VAL A 101 -10.90 7.58 -1.57
C VAL A 101 -10.30 6.72 -0.47
N SER A 102 -11.10 5.76 -0.01
CA SER A 102 -10.78 4.70 0.94
C SER A 102 -9.82 3.68 0.28
N ARG A 103 -8.67 3.42 0.94
CA ARG A 103 -7.55 2.59 0.47
C ARG A 103 -7.26 1.45 1.44
N GLN A 104 -7.27 0.23 0.94
CA GLN A 104 -6.85 -1.01 1.63
C GLN A 104 -6.38 -2.00 0.55
N SER A 105 -5.07 -2.27 0.47
CA SER A 105 -4.43 -3.52 0.01
C SER A 105 -2.99 -3.29 -0.47
N GLY A 106 -2.00 -3.92 0.18
CA GLY A 106 -0.64 -4.30 -0.28
C GLY A 106 0.22 -3.24 -0.99
N VAL A 107 1.55 -3.34 -0.88
CA VAL A 107 2.48 -2.41 -1.54
C VAL A 107 2.22 -2.34 -3.06
N LEU A 108 2.04 -3.52 -3.67
CA LEU A 108 1.67 -3.73 -5.06
C LEU A 108 0.25 -3.25 -5.41
N GLY A 109 -0.68 -3.47 -4.49
CA GLY A 109 -2.06 -3.05 -4.64
C GLY A 109 -2.27 -1.54 -4.66
N MET A 110 -1.39 -0.85 -3.96
CA MET A 110 -1.42 0.58 -3.84
C MET A 110 -0.69 1.30 -4.99
N LEU A 111 0.29 0.62 -5.61
CA LEU A 111 0.89 1.02 -6.88
C LEU A 111 -0.18 1.09 -7.98
N GLU A 112 -0.97 0.04 -8.16
CA GLU A 112 -1.98 -0.04 -9.22
C GLU A 112 -3.16 0.93 -9.02
N ALA A 113 -3.64 1.12 -7.77
CA ALA A 113 -4.72 2.07 -7.47
C ALA A 113 -4.38 3.55 -7.76
N ARG A 114 -3.07 3.87 -7.84
CA ARG A 114 -2.59 5.19 -8.27
C ARG A 114 -2.39 5.23 -9.79
N TRP A 115 -2.01 4.11 -10.40
CA TRP A 115 -1.85 3.97 -11.85
C TRP A 115 -3.18 4.02 -12.59
N SER A 116 -4.27 3.42 -12.08
CA SER A 116 -5.62 3.54 -12.68
C SER A 116 -6.24 4.94 -12.57
N ARG A 117 -5.58 5.91 -11.94
CA ARG A 117 -5.95 7.34 -12.02
C ARG A 117 -5.21 8.08 -13.13
N GLN A 118 -4.28 7.40 -13.79
CA GLN A 118 -3.42 7.90 -14.84
C GLN A 118 -3.65 7.09 -16.12
N ASP A 119 -4.89 6.67 -16.36
CA ASP A 119 -5.36 6.21 -17.67
C ASP A 119 -5.50 7.43 -18.59
N SER A 120 -4.36 7.93 -19.06
CA SER A 120 -4.30 8.73 -20.28
C SER A 120 -4.55 7.78 -21.46
N PRO A 121 -5.34 8.14 -22.50
CA PRO A 121 -5.63 7.28 -23.66
C PRO A 121 -4.44 6.97 -24.58
N GLN A 122 -3.20 6.91 -24.07
CA GLN A 122 -1.97 6.73 -24.84
C GLN A 122 -1.19 5.46 -24.44
N ASP A 123 -1.89 4.38 -24.07
CA ASP A 123 -1.30 3.03 -24.12
C ASP A 123 -1.21 2.56 -25.59
N GLN A 124 -0.40 3.26 -26.39
CA GLN A 124 0.25 2.58 -27.51
C GLN A 124 1.31 1.69 -26.90
N VAL A 125 1.12 0.38 -27.02
CA VAL A 125 2.19 -0.61 -26.82
C VAL A 125 3.29 -0.27 -27.83
N VAL A 126 4.25 0.57 -27.44
CA VAL A 126 5.44 0.81 -28.24
C VAL A 126 6.30 -0.43 -28.08
N SER A 127 6.07 -1.42 -28.94
CA SER A 127 6.98 -2.55 -29.05
C SER A 127 8.27 -2.04 -29.69
N TRP A 128 9.22 -1.64 -28.86
CA TRP A 128 10.56 -1.30 -29.31
C TRP A 128 11.25 -2.56 -29.81
N ASN A 129 11.13 -2.85 -31.10
CA ASN A 129 11.95 -3.85 -31.80
C ASN A 129 13.36 -3.27 -31.95
N TYR A 130 14.14 -3.34 -30.88
CA TYR A 130 15.56 -3.03 -30.91
C TYR A 130 16.29 -4.15 -31.66
N LYS A 131 16.59 -3.91 -32.95
CA LYS A 131 17.36 -4.82 -33.80
C LYS A 131 18.81 -4.84 -33.30
N ARG A 132 19.14 -5.85 -32.51
CA ARG A 132 20.50 -6.08 -31.97
C ARG A 132 21.38 -6.63 -33.11
N GLU A 133 22.31 -5.84 -33.65
CA GLU A 133 23.15 -6.19 -34.82
C GLU A 133 24.36 -7.10 -34.49
N THR A 134 24.51 -7.56 -33.26
CA THR A 134 25.57 -8.52 -32.91
C THR A 134 25.08 -9.94 -33.15
N GLY A 135 25.53 -10.55 -34.25
CA GLY A 135 25.24 -11.92 -34.69
C GLY A 135 25.81 -13.04 -33.81
N GLU A 136 25.75 -12.89 -32.49
CA GLU A 136 25.83 -14.00 -31.56
C GLU A 136 24.41 -14.44 -31.23
N ALA A 137 24.16 -15.75 -31.19
CA ALA A 137 22.90 -16.36 -30.80
C ALA A 137 22.54 -15.92 -29.37
N ALA A 138 21.92 -14.74 -29.26
CA ALA A 138 21.53 -14.14 -28.01
C ALA A 138 20.44 -15.01 -27.39
N THR A 139 20.82 -15.83 -26.41
CA THR A 139 19.88 -16.35 -25.42
C THR A 139 18.99 -15.19 -24.99
N GLU A 140 17.72 -15.24 -25.38
CA GLU A 140 16.76 -14.18 -25.15
C GLU A 140 16.68 -13.94 -23.64
N GLY A 141 17.38 -12.90 -23.18
CA GLY A 141 17.20 -12.41 -21.85
C GLY A 141 15.72 -12.03 -21.68
N PRO A 142 15.16 -12.19 -20.47
CA PRO A 142 13.82 -11.73 -20.16
C PRO A 142 13.69 -10.29 -20.60
N ARG A 143 12.65 -10.03 -21.39
CA ARG A 143 12.31 -8.67 -21.79
C ARG A 143 11.76 -7.98 -20.54
N ILE A 144 12.51 -7.03 -20.00
CA ILE A 144 11.97 -6.12 -18.99
C ILE A 144 10.85 -5.33 -19.66
N THR A 145 9.65 -5.45 -19.13
CA THR A 145 8.50 -4.69 -19.61
C THR A 145 8.52 -3.30 -19.00
N GLU A 146 7.98 -2.32 -19.71
CA GLU A 146 7.85 -0.93 -19.24
C GLU A 146 7.17 -0.84 -17.86
N ALA A 147 6.20 -1.73 -17.61
CA ALA A 147 5.55 -1.86 -16.31
C ALA A 147 6.54 -2.13 -15.16
N GLN A 148 7.58 -2.92 -15.38
CA GLN A 148 8.58 -3.22 -14.34
C GLN A 148 9.45 -2.01 -14.03
N LEU A 149 9.81 -1.25 -15.07
CA LEU A 149 10.56 -0.01 -14.91
C LEU A 149 9.74 1.02 -14.11
N GLY A 150 8.45 1.14 -14.41
CA GLY A 150 7.54 2.01 -13.67
C GLY A 150 7.40 1.64 -12.18
N VAL A 151 7.45 0.34 -11.85
CA VAL A 151 7.43 -0.11 -10.44
C VAL A 151 8.71 0.33 -9.74
N MET A 152 9.85 0.15 -10.38
CA MET A 152 11.14 0.51 -9.81
C MET A 152 11.25 2.03 -9.62
N GLU A 153 10.89 2.81 -10.64
CA GLU A 153 10.87 4.28 -10.57
C GLU A 153 9.97 4.75 -9.41
N HIS A 154 8.80 4.12 -9.26
CA HIS A 154 7.92 4.42 -8.15
C HIS A 154 8.53 4.03 -6.80
N ALA A 155 9.17 2.87 -6.67
CA ALA A 155 9.84 2.46 -5.44
C ALA A 155 10.96 3.45 -5.05
N CYS A 156 11.77 3.87 -6.02
CA CYS A 156 12.79 4.92 -5.86
C CYS A 156 12.18 6.26 -5.41
N ARG A 157 11.06 6.66 -6.02
CA ARG A 157 10.35 7.90 -5.63
C ARG A 157 9.84 7.82 -4.20
N GLN A 158 9.33 6.67 -3.78
CA GLN A 158 8.83 6.46 -2.43
C GLN A 158 9.97 6.45 -1.42
N PHE A 159 11.09 5.79 -1.73
CA PHE A 159 12.29 5.83 -0.91
C PHE A 159 12.72 7.28 -0.63
N LYS A 160 12.89 8.09 -1.67
CA LYS A 160 13.23 9.52 -1.55
C LYS A 160 12.19 10.33 -0.79
N GLN A 161 10.90 9.97 -0.89
CA GLN A 161 9.83 10.65 -0.17
C GLN A 161 9.86 10.37 1.33
N PHE A 162 10.29 9.17 1.75
CA PHE A 162 10.29 8.74 3.14
C PHE A 162 11.64 8.92 3.84
N ASP A 163 12.74 9.02 3.10
CA ASP A 163 14.08 9.42 3.56
C ASP A 163 14.10 10.93 3.87
N LYS A 164 13.68 11.30 5.09
CA LYS A 164 13.51 12.71 5.45
C LYS A 164 14.82 13.41 5.73
N ASP A 165 15.82 12.66 6.16
CA ASP A 165 17.15 13.18 6.46
C ASP A 165 18.07 13.16 5.23
N ASN A 166 17.62 12.60 4.09
CA ASN A 166 18.41 12.39 2.88
C ASN A 166 19.71 11.65 3.17
N SER A 167 19.68 10.75 4.16
CA SER A 167 20.86 9.96 4.52
C SER A 167 21.18 8.89 3.48
N GLY A 168 20.26 8.63 2.54
CA GLY A 168 20.36 7.51 1.61
C GLY A 168 20.05 6.16 2.27
N HIS A 169 19.55 6.17 3.50
CA HIS A 169 19.24 4.98 4.28
C HIS A 169 17.89 5.18 4.98
N LEU A 170 17.01 4.19 4.90
CA LEU A 170 15.74 4.26 5.64
C LEU A 170 15.90 3.66 7.03
N ASN A 171 15.59 4.45 8.05
CA ASN A 171 15.52 3.96 9.42
C ASN A 171 14.18 3.26 9.70
N CYS A 172 14.11 2.51 10.80
CA CYS A 172 12.89 1.79 11.20
C CYS A 172 11.63 2.69 11.31
N THR A 173 11.78 3.98 11.65
CA THR A 173 10.66 4.92 11.76
C THR A 173 10.12 5.32 10.40
N GLU A 174 11.00 5.53 9.43
CA GLU A 174 10.65 5.90 8.06
C GLU A 174 10.00 4.73 7.34
N ILE A 175 10.56 3.53 7.50
CA ILE A 175 9.97 2.29 6.99
C ILE A 175 8.59 2.07 7.62
N GLN A 176 8.42 2.29 8.93
CA GLN A 176 7.10 2.21 9.57
C GLN A 176 6.10 3.19 8.96
N ARG A 177 6.49 4.46 8.78
CA ARG A 177 5.61 5.47 8.19
C ARG A 177 5.22 5.10 6.76
N MET A 178 6.17 4.58 6.02
CA MET A 178 5.97 4.11 4.66
C MET A 178 5.02 2.91 4.64
N LEU A 179 5.28 1.84 5.40
CA LEU A 179 4.41 0.67 5.51
C LEU A 179 2.99 1.07 5.95
N ASN A 180 2.86 2.00 6.90
CA ASN A 180 1.58 2.54 7.31
C ASN A 180 0.85 3.26 6.16
N ALA A 181 1.58 3.99 5.31
CA ALA A 181 1.01 4.59 4.10
C ALA A 181 0.48 3.51 3.15
N TYR A 182 1.10 2.33 3.14
CA TYR A 182 0.67 1.12 2.42
C TYR A 182 -0.37 0.25 3.15
N ASN A 183 -0.94 0.74 4.25
CA ASN A 183 -1.86 -0.02 5.11
C ASN A 183 -1.26 -1.30 5.72
N ILE A 184 0.06 -1.39 5.80
CA ILE A 184 0.78 -2.43 6.53
C ILE A 184 1.14 -1.83 7.88
N TYR A 185 0.38 -2.22 8.90
CA TYR A 185 0.51 -1.67 10.24
C TYR A 185 1.36 -2.62 11.09
N MET A 186 2.50 -2.13 11.57
CA MET A 186 3.40 -2.87 12.46
C MET A 186 3.96 -1.96 13.53
N LEU A 187 4.35 -2.56 14.67
CA LEU A 187 5.12 -1.84 15.67
C LEU A 187 6.53 -1.59 15.16
N LYS A 188 7.11 -0.46 15.57
CA LYS A 188 8.47 -0.09 15.17
C LYS A 188 9.52 -1.15 15.57
N LYS A 189 9.32 -1.79 16.73
CA LYS A 189 10.17 -2.88 17.21
C LYS A 189 10.12 -4.10 16.29
N ASP A 190 8.92 -4.45 15.82
CA ASP A 190 8.70 -5.60 14.94
C ASP A 190 9.31 -5.38 13.56
N ILE A 191 9.20 -4.15 13.05
CA ILE A 191 9.87 -3.74 11.82
C ILE A 191 11.39 -3.87 11.98
N GLY A 192 11.96 -3.39 13.08
CA GLY A 192 13.40 -3.56 13.34
C GLY A 192 13.82 -5.03 13.35
N ILE A 193 13.01 -5.91 13.95
CA ILE A 193 13.25 -7.36 13.95
C ILE A 193 13.15 -7.94 12.53
N ALA A 194 12.13 -7.55 11.77
CA ALA A 194 11.94 -8.00 10.39
C ALA A 194 13.10 -7.57 9.49
N ILE A 195 13.55 -6.32 9.59
CA ILE A 195 14.72 -5.81 8.87
C ILE A 195 15.98 -6.56 9.28
N CYS A 196 16.22 -6.74 10.58
CA CYS A 196 17.39 -7.47 11.05
C CYS A 196 17.42 -8.94 10.59
N LYS A 197 16.24 -9.58 10.47
CA LYS A 197 16.11 -10.94 9.89
C LYS A 197 16.41 -10.91 8.39
N PHE A 198 15.78 -10.02 7.65
CA PHE A 198 16.04 -9.82 6.23
C PHE A 198 17.54 -9.59 5.94
N LEU A 199 18.17 -8.64 6.64
CA LEU A 199 19.60 -8.37 6.47
C LEU A 199 20.47 -9.61 6.76
N ARG A 200 20.10 -10.42 7.75
CA ARG A 200 20.81 -11.66 8.07
C ARG A 200 20.65 -12.70 6.96
N ASP A 201 19.44 -12.85 6.44
CA ASP A 201 19.12 -13.83 5.40
C ASP A 201 19.72 -13.44 4.04
N SER A 202 19.89 -12.15 3.79
CA SER A 202 20.64 -11.60 2.65
C SER A 202 22.16 -11.62 2.83
N GLY A 203 22.68 -12.12 3.96
CA GLY A 203 24.13 -12.19 4.24
C GLY A 203 24.78 -10.85 4.60
N MET A 204 23.99 -9.83 4.89
CA MET A 204 24.45 -8.48 5.24
C MET A 204 24.70 -8.34 6.75
N ALA A 205 25.54 -7.38 7.13
CA ALA A 205 25.84 -7.10 8.53
C ALA A 205 24.61 -6.54 9.26
N SER A 206 24.03 -7.34 10.15
CA SER A 206 22.85 -6.96 10.94
C SER A 206 23.27 -6.34 12.29
N PRO A 207 22.77 -5.15 12.67
CA PRO A 207 23.10 -4.55 13.95
C PRO A 207 22.51 -5.37 15.11
N LYS A 208 23.21 -5.39 16.26
CA LYS A 208 22.74 -6.09 17.48
C LYS A 208 21.44 -5.48 18.04
N ASP A 209 21.25 -4.19 17.85
CA ASP A 209 20.06 -3.46 18.28
C ASP A 209 19.12 -3.28 17.07
N PRO A 210 17.93 -3.91 17.07
CA PRO A 210 16.97 -3.84 15.97
C PRO A 210 16.52 -2.41 15.65
N MET A 211 16.57 -1.50 16.62
CA MET A 211 16.11 -0.12 16.43
C MET A 211 17.12 0.74 15.65
N LYS A 212 18.37 0.27 15.54
CA LYS A 212 19.44 0.89 14.76
C LYS A 212 19.54 0.30 13.35
N ALA A 213 18.66 -0.62 12.98
CA ALA A 213 18.61 -1.16 11.63
C ALA A 213 18.25 -0.06 10.65
N GLN A 214 19.06 0.02 9.60
CA GLN A 214 18.94 0.91 8.46
C GLN A 214 19.10 0.08 7.19
N MET A 215 18.44 0.49 6.12
CA MET A 215 18.54 -0.19 4.82
C MET A 215 18.78 0.80 3.69
N LYS A 216 19.59 0.39 2.72
CA LYS A 216 19.80 1.11 1.46
C LYS A 216 18.62 0.90 0.51
N LEU A 217 18.57 1.67 -0.58
CA LEU A 217 17.51 1.57 -1.59
C LEU A 217 17.38 0.16 -2.21
N GLY A 218 18.49 -0.50 -2.56
CA GLY A 218 18.45 -1.85 -3.13
C GLY A 218 17.89 -2.88 -2.15
N GLU A 219 18.44 -2.88 -0.93
CA GLU A 219 17.97 -3.71 0.19
C GLU A 219 16.49 -3.46 0.51
N PHE A 220 16.06 -2.21 0.45
CA PHE A 220 14.68 -1.81 0.67
C PHE A 220 13.73 -2.37 -0.39
N ILE A 221 14.12 -2.32 -1.67
CA ILE A 221 13.30 -2.85 -2.75
C ILE A 221 13.15 -4.37 -2.62
N GLU A 222 14.25 -5.07 -2.34
CA GLU A 222 14.21 -6.52 -2.07
C GLU A 222 13.34 -6.83 -0.85
N PHE A 223 13.51 -6.07 0.24
CA PHE A 223 12.69 -6.19 1.44
C PHE A 223 11.20 -5.98 1.16
N LEU A 224 10.82 -5.05 0.27
CA LEU A 224 9.42 -4.83 -0.10
C LEU A 224 8.78 -6.06 -0.77
N PHE A 225 9.56 -6.84 -1.52
CA PHE A 225 9.05 -8.04 -2.20
C PHE A 225 8.93 -9.25 -1.27
N ASP A 226 9.87 -9.36 -0.33
CA ASP A 226 9.92 -10.47 0.62
C ASP A 226 9.20 -10.16 1.94
N ILE A 227 8.59 -8.97 2.08
CA ILE A 227 8.06 -8.49 3.35
C ILE A 227 7.08 -9.49 3.99
N ASP A 228 6.26 -10.16 3.19
CA ASP A 228 5.24 -11.10 3.68
C ASP A 228 5.85 -12.26 4.46
N ASP A 229 6.99 -12.78 4.03
CA ASP A 229 7.67 -13.89 4.69
C ASP A 229 8.20 -13.46 6.06
N TYR A 230 8.67 -12.21 6.16
CA TYR A 230 9.12 -11.63 7.41
C TYR A 230 7.97 -11.18 8.32
N LEU A 231 6.80 -10.82 7.76
CA LEU A 231 5.60 -10.49 8.54
C LEU A 231 5.10 -11.71 9.33
N ILE A 232 5.14 -12.89 8.74
CA ILE A 232 4.74 -14.15 9.41
C ILE A 232 5.71 -14.47 10.57
N ALA A 233 6.97 -14.09 10.43
CA ALA A 233 8.00 -14.32 11.43
C ALA A 233 7.92 -13.37 12.65
N VAL A 234 7.01 -12.39 12.64
CA VAL A 234 6.76 -11.50 13.78
C VAL A 234 5.75 -12.16 14.72
N PRO A 235 6.05 -12.25 16.04
CA PRO A 235 5.12 -12.84 16.98
C PRO A 235 3.77 -12.12 16.95
N ALA A 236 2.68 -12.88 16.93
CA ALA A 236 1.34 -12.33 17.02
C ALA A 236 1.18 -11.62 18.37
N HIS A 237 1.15 -10.30 18.36
CA HIS A 237 0.89 -9.50 19.54
C HIS A 237 -0.61 -9.57 19.89
N PHE A 238 -0.94 -9.62 21.18
CA PHE A 238 -2.33 -9.53 21.62
C PHE A 238 -2.98 -8.25 21.09
N HIS A 239 -4.08 -8.42 20.36
CA HIS A 239 -4.80 -7.34 19.72
C HIS A 239 -5.67 -6.61 20.75
N HIS A 240 -5.11 -5.57 21.38
CA HIS A 240 -5.92 -4.60 22.11
C HIS A 240 -6.49 -3.54 21.12
N PRO A 241 -7.70 -3.00 21.35
CA PRO A 241 -8.35 -2.06 20.43
C PRO A 241 -7.53 -0.76 20.22
N PHE A 242 -6.66 -0.44 21.19
CA PHE A 242 -5.76 0.71 21.14
C PHE A 242 -4.41 0.43 20.47
N SER A 243 -4.20 -0.77 19.91
CA SER A 243 -2.90 -1.15 19.34
C SER A 243 -2.62 -0.38 18.06
N GLN A 244 -1.44 0.23 18.00
CA GLN A 244 -0.98 0.93 16.79
C GLN A 244 -0.69 -0.03 15.63
N ALA A 245 -0.48 -1.32 15.93
CA ALA A 245 -0.28 -2.38 14.94
C ALA A 245 -1.55 -2.73 14.16
N LEU A 246 -2.71 -2.24 14.57
CA LEU A 246 -3.96 -2.50 13.86
C LEU A 246 -4.28 -1.37 12.89
N PRO A 247 -4.81 -1.69 11.70
CA PRO A 247 -5.37 -0.68 10.82
C PRO A 247 -6.55 0.05 11.50
N PRO A 248 -6.83 1.33 11.17
CA PRO A 248 -7.88 2.12 11.81
C PRO A 248 -9.26 1.45 11.80
N TYR A 249 -9.68 0.86 10.68
CA TYR A 249 -10.95 0.12 10.60
C TYR A 249 -10.94 -1.15 11.47
N LYS A 250 -9.80 -1.86 11.51
CA LYS A 250 -9.40 -2.89 12.52
C LYS A 250 -9.81 -2.48 13.94
N ARG A 251 -9.35 -1.31 14.34
CA ARG A 251 -9.54 -0.78 15.70
C ARG A 251 -11.00 -0.50 16.00
N TRP A 252 -11.75 0.02 15.02
CA TRP A 252 -13.19 0.23 15.18
C TRP A 252 -13.95 -1.07 15.32
N ASP A 253 -13.59 -2.10 14.56
CA ASP A 253 -14.22 -3.42 14.64
C ASP A 253 -13.92 -4.12 15.97
N LEU A 254 -12.65 -4.16 16.39
CA LEU A 254 -12.27 -4.67 17.72
C LEU A 254 -12.89 -3.83 18.85
N GLY A 255 -12.94 -2.51 18.68
CA GLY A 255 -13.63 -1.62 19.60
C GLY A 255 -15.09 -1.98 19.71
N ALA A 256 -15.79 -2.13 18.59
CA ALA A 256 -17.18 -2.56 18.56
C ALA A 256 -17.37 -3.93 19.21
N GLN A 257 -16.49 -4.90 18.96
CA GLN A 257 -16.54 -6.22 19.58
C GLN A 257 -16.37 -6.16 21.10
N TRP A 258 -15.52 -5.25 21.59
CA TRP A 258 -15.34 -5.00 23.03
C TRP A 258 -16.52 -4.25 23.66
N PHE A 259 -17.05 -3.23 22.98
CA PHE A 259 -18.16 -2.42 23.48
C PHE A 259 -19.50 -3.12 23.34
N PHE A 260 -19.65 -4.06 22.41
CA PHE A 260 -20.90 -4.78 22.16
C PHE A 260 -21.49 -5.45 23.42
N PRO A 261 -20.77 -6.31 24.17
CA PRO A 261 -21.31 -6.92 25.38
C PRO A 261 -21.67 -5.88 26.45
N VAL A 262 -20.90 -4.79 26.55
CA VAL A 262 -21.18 -3.69 27.48
C VAL A 262 -22.48 -2.99 27.10
N ILE A 263 -22.67 -2.65 25.83
CA ILE A 263 -23.88 -2.02 25.32
C ILE A 263 -25.09 -2.93 25.51
N VAL A 264 -24.97 -4.22 25.23
CA VAL A 264 -26.03 -5.21 25.45
C VAL A 264 -26.37 -5.33 26.94
N GLY A 265 -25.37 -5.40 27.82
CA GLY A 265 -25.56 -5.41 29.27
C GLY A 265 -26.30 -4.17 29.77
N VAL A 266 -25.90 -2.98 29.31
CA VAL A 266 -26.56 -1.72 29.64
C VAL A 266 -28.02 -1.71 29.14
N LYS A 267 -28.29 -2.20 27.92
CA LYS A 267 -29.66 -2.32 27.40
C LYS A 267 -30.52 -3.23 28.27
N ILE A 268 -29.98 -4.37 28.72
CA ILE A 268 -30.68 -5.31 29.61
C ILE A 268 -30.97 -4.64 30.97
N LEU A 269 -30.00 -3.93 31.55
CA LEU A 269 -30.19 -3.22 32.81
C LEU A 269 -31.27 -2.13 32.71
N ILE A 270 -31.26 -1.34 31.63
CA ILE A 270 -32.29 -0.33 31.37
C ILE A 270 -33.66 -0.99 31.25
N PHE A 271 -33.75 -2.11 30.53
CA PHE A 271 -35.00 -2.85 30.38
C PHE A 271 -35.56 -3.32 31.73
N PHE A 272 -34.72 -3.89 32.60
CA PHE A 272 -35.14 -4.29 33.95
C PHE A 272 -35.53 -3.10 34.83
N ALA A 273 -34.81 -1.98 34.75
CA ALA A 273 -35.15 -0.78 35.51
C ALA A 273 -36.52 -0.20 35.09
N ILE A 274 -36.81 -0.18 33.78
CA ILE A 274 -38.10 0.25 33.26
C ILE A 274 -39.22 -0.70 33.73
N LEU A 275 -39.00 -2.01 33.68
CA LEU A 275 -39.98 -2.99 34.15
C LEU A 275 -40.32 -2.80 35.63
N ASP A 276 -39.32 -2.60 36.48
CA ASP A 276 -39.53 -2.37 37.91
C ASP A 276 -40.35 -1.10 38.18
N THR A 277 -40.06 0.00 37.47
CA THR A 277 -40.86 1.22 37.58
C THR A 277 -42.30 1.05 37.09
N TYR A 278 -42.55 0.13 36.15
CA TYR A 278 -43.89 -0.14 35.63
C TYR A 278 -44.72 -1.01 36.58
N PHE A 279 -44.10 -2.00 37.25
CA PHE A 279 -44.82 -2.84 38.21
C PHE A 279 -45.16 -2.14 39.51
N ASN A 280 -44.36 -1.15 39.91
CA ASN A 280 -44.55 -0.39 41.15
C ASN A 280 -45.45 0.84 40.99
N ALA A 281 -45.89 1.17 39.77
CA ALA A 281 -46.78 2.29 39.47
C ALA A 281 -48.22 1.81 39.25
#